data_AF-A0A8N1SCF6-F1
#
_entry.id   AF-A0A8N1SCF6-F1
#
_cell.length_a   1.000
_cell.length_b   1.000
_cell.length_c   1.000
_cell.angle_alpha   90.00
_cell.angle_beta   90.00
_cell.angle_gamma   90.00
#
_symmetry.space_group_name_H-M   'P 1'
#
loop_
_entity.id
_entity.type
_entity.pdbx_description
1 polymer ?
#
loop_
_entity_poly.entity_id
_entity_poly.type
_entity_poly.pdbx_seq_one_letter_code
_entity_poly.pdbx_strand_id
1 'polypeptide(L)' 'MNKCLIFTLIVMIGITGIMAEGPECSSWLGYCQVTDQCCRDLVCMGYLAKCVPGKIVDDNRPKGKGPFPPGN' A
#
# COMPACT_ATOMS: atom_id res chain seq x y z
N MET A 1 -31.37 29.00 -1.26
CA MET A 1 -30.72 27.69 -1.49
C MET A 1 -29.33 27.95 -2.05
N ASN A 2 -28.26 27.44 -1.43
CA ASN A 2 -26.85 27.40 -1.93
C ASN A 2 -25.82 27.17 -0.81
N LYS A 3 -26.23 27.24 0.46
CA LYS A 3 -25.29 27.19 1.59
C LYS A 3 -24.85 25.77 2.01
N CYS A 4 -25.56 24.73 1.57
CA CYS A 4 -25.19 23.32 1.83
C CYS A 4 -24.17 22.77 0.82
N LEU A 5 -24.13 23.32 -0.39
CA LEU A 5 -23.26 22.84 -1.48
C LEU A 5 -21.79 23.25 -1.28
N ILE A 6 -21.55 24.28 -0.47
CA ILE A 6 -20.20 24.76 -0.16
C ILE A 6 -19.51 23.86 0.88
N PHE A 7 -20.26 23.31 1.85
CA PHE A 7 -19.67 22.50 2.91
C PHE A 7 -19.24 21.11 2.43
N THR A 8 -19.88 20.54 1.41
CA THR A 8 -19.51 19.23 0.86
C THR A 8 -18.23 19.26 0.01
N LEU A 9 -17.86 20.41 -0.57
CA LEU A 9 -16.66 20.53 -1.39
C LEU A 9 -15.35 20.59 -0.58
N ILE A 10 -15.40 21.01 0.68
CA ILE A 10 -14.19 21.23 1.50
C ILE A 10 -13.61 19.91 2.06
N VAL A 11 -14.41 18.84 2.13
CA VAL A 11 -14.00 17.56 2.72
C VAL A 11 -13.18 16.68 1.75
N MET A 12 -13.17 16.98 0.45
CA MET A 12 -12.49 16.17 -0.58
C MET A 12 -11.00 16.50 -0.80
N ILE A 13 -10.43 17.49 -0.11
CA ILE A 13 -9.09 18.03 -0.44
C ILE A 13 -7.93 17.34 0.33
N GLY A 14 -8.22 16.35 1.18
CA GLY A 14 -7.27 15.96 2.22
C GLY A 14 -6.59 14.60 2.13
N ILE A 15 -6.49 13.90 0.98
CA ILE A 15 -5.78 12.60 0.94
C ILE A 15 -5.03 12.36 -0.38
N THR A 16 -4.14 13.27 -0.78
CA THR A 16 -3.06 12.93 -1.71
C THR A 16 -1.85 12.48 -0.90
N GLY A 17 -1.90 11.22 -0.47
CA GLY A 17 -0.75 10.56 0.16
C GLY A 17 0.42 10.52 -0.81
N ILE A 18 1.50 11.22 -0.43
CA ILE A 18 2.91 11.05 -0.80
C ILE A 18 3.14 9.96 -1.86
N MET A 19 3.07 10.33 -3.15
CA MET A 19 3.45 9.43 -4.24
C MET A 19 4.97 9.39 -4.34
N ALA A 20 5.57 8.42 -3.66
CA ALA A 20 7.00 8.19 -3.71
C ALA A 20 7.34 7.30 -4.92
N GLU A 21 7.59 7.91 -6.08
CA GLU A 21 8.40 7.45 -7.23
C GLU A 21 8.96 6.00 -7.19
N GLY A 22 8.28 5.07 -7.86
CA GLY A 22 8.65 3.66 -8.03
C GLY A 22 7.40 2.82 -8.34
N PRO A 23 7.49 1.66 -9.03
CA PRO A 23 6.32 0.87 -9.36
C PRO A 23 5.54 0.54 -8.08
N GLU A 24 4.25 0.87 -8.09
CA GLU A 24 3.38 0.90 -6.91
C GLU A 24 3.17 -0.50 -6.33
N CYS A 25 4.01 -0.86 -5.36
CA CYS A 25 3.84 -2.06 -4.54
C CYS A 25 3.55 -1.66 -3.09
N SER A 26 2.79 -2.50 -2.41
CA SER A 26 2.45 -2.35 -1.00
C SER A 26 3.59 -2.88 -0.13
N SER A 27 4.10 -2.02 0.74
CA SER A 27 5.12 -2.35 1.73
C SER A 27 4.55 -3.17 2.90
N TRP A 28 5.37 -3.48 3.89
CA TRP A 28 4.98 -4.33 5.01
C TRP A 28 3.73 -3.77 5.73
N LEU A 29 2.77 -4.65 6.01
CA LEU A 29 1.43 -4.32 6.56
C LEU A 29 0.58 -3.38 5.67
N GLY A 30 1.02 -3.12 4.44
CA GLY A 30 0.21 -2.53 3.38
C GLY A 30 -0.96 -3.45 3.00
N TYR A 31 -2.03 -2.86 2.49
CA TYR A 31 -3.20 -3.61 2.03
C TYR A 31 -2.89 -4.43 0.79
N CYS A 32 -3.44 -5.63 0.68
CA CYS A 32 -3.33 -6.45 -0.52
C CYS A 32 -4.53 -7.38 -0.68
N GLN A 33 -4.83 -7.74 -1.93
CA GLN A 33 -5.76 -8.81 -2.29
C GLN A 33 -5.02 -10.01 -2.88
N VAL A 34 -3.91 -9.76 -3.56
CA VAL A 34 -3.04 -10.77 -4.19
C VAL A 34 -1.58 -10.44 -3.93
N THR A 35 -0.72 -11.46 -3.95
CA THR A 35 0.70 -11.32 -3.66
C THR A 35 1.41 -10.35 -4.60
N ASP A 36 1.02 -10.25 -5.87
CA ASP A 36 1.64 -9.34 -6.85
C ASP A 36 1.57 -7.86 -6.44
N GLN A 37 0.59 -7.49 -5.62
CA GLN A 37 0.47 -6.14 -5.08
C GLN A 37 1.48 -5.84 -3.98
N CYS A 38 2.10 -6.84 -3.37
CA CYS A 38 3.11 -6.67 -2.34
C CYS A 38 4.50 -6.48 -2.95
N CYS A 39 5.33 -5.67 -2.28
CA CYS A 39 6.72 -5.51 -2.69
C CYS A 39 7.52 -6.83 -2.56
N ARG A 40 8.70 -6.85 -3.17
CA ARG A 40 9.65 -7.97 -3.03
C ARG A 40 9.87 -8.31 -1.55
N ASP A 41 10.06 -9.61 -1.29
CA ASP A 41 10.22 -10.20 0.06
C ASP A 41 8.94 -10.18 0.91
N LEU A 42 7.79 -9.82 0.31
CA LEU A 42 6.48 -9.87 0.93
C LEU A 42 5.49 -10.70 0.12
N VAL A 43 4.57 -11.36 0.83
CA VAL A 43 3.45 -12.11 0.28
C VAL A 43 2.13 -11.57 0.84
N CYS A 44 1.05 -11.71 0.07
CA CYS A 44 -0.25 -11.28 0.56
C CYS A 44 -0.87 -12.34 1.47
N MET A 45 -1.10 -11.98 2.72
CA MET A 45 -1.83 -12.81 3.65
C MET A 45 -3.33 -12.58 3.45
N GLY A 46 -3.94 -13.39 2.57
CA GLY A 46 -5.29 -13.14 2.06
C GLY A 46 -6.37 -12.95 3.14
N TYR A 47 -6.27 -13.65 4.27
CA TYR A 47 -7.25 -13.50 5.36
C TYR A 47 -7.11 -12.18 6.14
N LEU A 48 -5.92 -11.55 6.16
CA LEU A 48 -5.71 -10.23 6.75
C LEU A 48 -5.81 -9.10 5.71
N ALA A 49 -5.72 -9.45 4.43
CA ALA A 49 -5.50 -8.51 3.34
C ALA A 49 -4.26 -7.63 3.59
N LYS A 50 -3.17 -8.25 4.07
CA LYS A 50 -1.92 -7.56 4.47
C LYS A 50 -0.68 -8.20 3.87
N CYS A 51 0.28 -7.37 3.45
CA CYS A 51 1.60 -7.82 3.01
C CYS A 51 2.46 -8.19 4.23
N VAL A 52 2.91 -9.44 4.28
CA VAL A 52 3.73 -10.01 5.37
C VAL A 52 5.01 -10.62 4.81
N PRO A 53 6.05 -10.86 5.63
CA PRO A 53 7.29 -11.48 5.18
C PRO A 53 7.05 -12.82 4.49
N GLY A 54 7.60 -12.98 3.29
CA GLY A 54 7.53 -14.23 2.55
C GLY A 54 8.44 -14.20 1.33
N LYS A 55 9.12 -15.31 1.07
CA LYS A 55 10.11 -15.41 -0.02
C LYS A 55 9.50 -16.12 -1.22
N ILE A 56 9.58 -15.49 -2.38
CA ILE A 56 9.24 -16.09 -3.68
C ILE A 56 10.56 -16.31 -4.43
N VAL A 57 10.69 -17.48 -5.07
CA VAL A 57 11.87 -17.81 -5.88
C VAL A 57 11.79 -17.00 -7.18
N ASP A 58 12.92 -16.44 -7.62
CA ASP A 58 13.03 -15.61 -8.84
C ASP A 58 12.09 -14.38 -8.87
N ASP A 59 11.90 -13.77 -7.70
CA ASP A 59 11.03 -12.61 -7.54
C ASP A 59 11.64 -11.32 -8.12
N ASN A 60 11.07 -10.87 -9.24
CA ASN A 60 11.48 -9.66 -9.95
C ASN A 60 10.69 -8.41 -9.54
N ARG A 61 9.74 -8.50 -8.60
CA ARG A 61 8.95 -7.35 -8.12
C ARG A 61 9.84 -6.24 -7.54
N PRO A 62 9.40 -4.99 -7.49
CA PRO A 62 10.19 -3.90 -6.90
C PRO A 62 10.41 -4.10 -5.40
N LYS A 63 11.57 -3.64 -4.90
CA LYS A 63 11.79 -3.49 -3.47
C LYS A 63 11.02 -2.25 -2.98
N GLY A 64 10.22 -2.44 -1.94
CA GLY A 64 9.46 -1.36 -1.34
C GLY A 64 10.35 -0.36 -0.61
N LYS A 65 9.88 0.89 -0.49
CA LYS A 65 10.56 1.95 0.28
C LYS A 65 10.46 1.76 1.80
N GLY A 66 9.73 0.74 2.25
CA GLY A 66 9.45 0.47 3.65
C GLY A 66 8.01 0.84 4.05
N PRO A 67 7.58 0.53 5.28
CA PRO A 67 8.39 -0.07 6.34
C PRO A 67 8.81 -1.51 5.98
N PHE A 68 9.96 -1.93 6.51
CA PHE A 68 10.46 -3.30 6.41
C PHE A 68 10.03 -4.07 7.66
N PRO A 69 9.84 -5.39 7.58
CA PRO A 69 9.56 -6.18 8.77
C PRO A 69 10.66 -6.01 9.83
N PRO A 70 10.31 -6.05 11.13
CA PRO A 70 11.29 -5.98 12.20
C PRO A 70 12.27 -7.14 12.03
N GLY A 71 13.56 -6.82 11.97
CA GLY A 71 14.59 -7.83 12.05
C GLY A 71 14.50 -8.51 13.42
N ASN A 72 14.56 -9.84 13.44
CA ASN A 72 14.90 -10.57 14.66
C ASN A 72 16.41 -10.47 14.91
#